data_AF-A0A954I5W3-F1
#
_entry.id   AF-A0A954I5W3-F1
#
_cell.length_a   1.000
_cell.length_b   1.000
_cell.length_c   1.000
_cell.angle_alpha   90.00
_cell.angle_beta   90.00
_cell.angle_gamma   90.00
#
_symmetry.space_group_name_H-M   'P 1'
#
loop_
_entity.id
_entity.type
_entity.pdbx_description
1 polymer ?
#
loop_
_entity_poly.entity_id
_entity_poly.type
_entity_poly.pdbx_seq_one_letter_code
_entity_poly.pdbx_strand_id
1 'polypeptide(L)'
;MVRLLEEYRSRIVPELREKLNRSNVHAIPRLQKIVVSMGVGSAIADKKHIEEAQAAVTEITGQKAVICRARKSVAGFKLREG
;
A
#
# COMPACT_ATOMS: atom_id res chain seq x y z
N MET A 1 -1.59 22.06 -9.17
CA MET A 1 -1.73 20.71 -9.77
C MET A 1 -0.78 19.74 -9.07
N VAL A 2 -0.98 18.43 -9.22
CA VAL A 2 -0.25 17.38 -8.47
C VAL A 2 1.10 17.12 -9.14
N ARG A 3 2.21 17.53 -8.49
CA ARG A 3 3.60 17.44 -8.99
C ARG A 3 3.94 16.10 -9.69
N LEU A 4 3.59 14.99 -9.04
CA LEU A 4 3.90 13.64 -9.54
C LEU A 4 3.07 13.27 -10.79
N LEU A 5 1.84 13.78 -10.91
CA LEU A 5 1.00 13.51 -12.07
C LEU A 5 1.51 14.25 -13.31
N GLU A 6 2.00 15.48 -13.12
CA GLU A 6 2.63 16.27 -14.18
C GLU A 6 3.91 15.60 -14.66
N GLU A 7 4.81 15.23 -13.74
CA GLU A 7 6.06 14.53 -14.06
C GLU A 7 5.79 13.19 -14.77
N TYR A 8 4.77 12.45 -14.32
CA TYR A 8 4.37 11.19 -14.97
C TYR A 8 3.94 11.42 -16.42
N ARG A 9 3.10 12.42 -16.69
CA ARG A 9 2.57 12.69 -18.03
C ARG A 9 3.60 13.31 -18.98
N SER A 10 4.44 14.21 -18.48
CA SER A 10 5.36 14.99 -19.31
C SER A 10 6.69 14.26 -19.57
N ARG A 11 7.21 13.51 -18.60
CA ARG A 11 8.53 12.86 -18.72
C ARG A 11 8.45 11.35 -18.76
N ILE A 12 7.77 10.74 -17.79
CA ILE A 12 7.82 9.28 -17.60
C ILE A 12 7.12 8.52 -18.73
N VAL A 13 5.94 8.99 -19.17
CA VAL A 13 5.16 8.34 -20.24
C VAL A 13 5.90 8.35 -21.59
N PRO A 14 6.46 9.49 -22.08
CA PRO A 14 7.27 9.49 -23.29
C PRO A 14 8.51 8.59 -23.21
N GLU A 15 9.26 8.65 -22.11
CA GLU A 15 10.45 7.79 -21.93
C GLU A 15 10.09 6.30 -21.94
N LEU A 16 8.98 5.92 -21.30
CA LEU A 16 8.51 4.53 -21.31
C LEU A 16 8.02 4.11 -22.70
N ARG A 17 7.41 5.02 -23.46
CA ARG A 17 6.96 4.75 -24.84
C ARG A 17 8.13 4.40 -25.74
N GLU A 18 9.22 5.18 -25.65
CA GLU A 18 10.46 4.95 -26.40
C GLU A 18 11.15 3.66 -25.95
N LYS A 19 11.33 3.46 -24.64
CA LYS A 19 12.00 2.25 -24.11
C LYS A 19 11.25 0.95 -24.43
N LEU A 20 9.92 0.98 -24.44
CA LEU A 20 9.09 -0.21 -24.69
C LEU A 20 8.65 -0.33 -26.15
N ASN A 21 9.04 0.61 -27.03
CA ASN A 21 8.67 0.68 -28.45
C ASN A 21 7.18 0.41 -28.70
N ARG A 22 6.29 1.05 -27.92
CA ARG A 22 4.84 0.88 -28.05
C ARG A 22 4.21 2.05 -28.81
N SER A 23 3.45 1.72 -29.86
CA SER A 23 2.69 2.69 -30.65
C SER A 23 1.43 3.18 -29.91
N ASN A 24 0.76 2.29 -29.18
CA ASN A 24 -0.45 2.57 -28.42
C ASN A 24 -0.17 3.19 -27.05
N VAL A 25 -0.73 4.37 -26.80
CA VAL A 25 -0.61 5.11 -25.53
C VAL A 25 -1.20 4.34 -24.35
N HIS A 26 -2.26 3.56 -24.58
CA HIS A 26 -2.91 2.76 -23.53
C HIS A 26 -2.15 1.48 -23.16
N ALA A 27 -1.14 1.10 -23.94
CA ALA A 27 -0.28 -0.06 -23.64
C ALA A 27 0.85 0.28 -22.66
N ILE A 28 1.00 1.56 -22.28
CA ILE A 28 2.03 2.01 -21.36
C ILE A 28 1.60 1.69 -19.91
N PRO A 29 2.47 1.09 -19.09
CA PRO A 29 2.16 0.78 -17.70
C PRO A 29 1.79 2.04 -16.90
N ARG A 30 0.79 1.90 -16.02
CA ARG A 30 0.31 2.96 -15.12
C ARG A 30 0.27 2.50 -13.68
N LEU A 31 0.50 3.44 -12.76
CA LEU A 31 0.32 3.20 -11.34
C LEU A 31 -1.17 3.05 -11.03
N GLN A 32 -1.60 1.87 -10.59
CA GLN A 32 -3.01 1.62 -10.28
C GLN A 32 -3.35 1.93 -8.82
N LYS A 33 -2.54 1.43 -7.87
CA LYS A 33 -2.72 1.68 -6.44
C LYS A 33 -1.41 1.43 -5.68
N ILE A 34 -1.27 2.10 -4.54
CA ILE A 34 -0.24 1.83 -3.54
C ILE A 34 -0.96 1.29 -2.30
N VAL A 35 -0.51 0.15 -1.78
CA VAL A 35 -1.05 -0.45 -0.56
C VAL A 35 0.04 -0.41 0.49
N VAL A 36 -0.23 0.29 1.59
CA VAL A 36 0.66 0.34 2.75
C VAL A 36 0.13 -0.64 3.80
N SER A 37 0.98 -1.55 4.26
CA SER A 37 0.63 -2.57 5.24
C SER A 37 1.71 -2.59 6.32
N MET A 38 1.28 -2.59 7.58
CA MET A 38 2.17 -2.72 8.72
C MET A 38 1.85 -4.01 9.47
N GLY A 39 2.85 -4.88 9.61
CA GLY A 39 2.74 -6.10 10.42
C GLY A 39 3.06 -5.79 11.87
N VAL A 40 2.09 -5.96 12.77
CA VAL A 40 2.27 -5.75 14.21
C VAL A 40 2.26 -7.10 14.90
N GLY A 41 3.39 -7.81 14.92
CA GLY A 41 3.49 -9.17 15.47
C GLY A 41 3.34 -9.25 16.98
N SER A 42 3.69 -8.18 17.70
CA SER A 42 3.58 -8.05 19.17
C SER A 42 2.17 -7.71 19.65
N ALA A 43 1.25 -7.40 18.74
CA ALA A 43 -0.14 -7.03 19.07
C ALA A 43 -1.01 -8.18 19.59
N ILE A 44 -0.54 -9.42 19.54
CA ILE A 44 -1.26 -10.57 20.09
C ILE A 44 -1.41 -10.44 21.61
N ALA A 45 -0.43 -9.81 22.28
CA ALA A 45 -0.43 -9.61 23.72
C ALA A 45 -1.22 -8.35 24.13
N ASP A 46 -1.08 -7.24 23.38
CA ASP A 46 -1.66 -5.95 23.73
C ASP A 46 -2.40 -5.29 22.55
N LYS A 47 -3.71 -5.09 22.73
CA LYS A 47 -4.57 -4.41 21.75
C LYS A 47 -4.17 -2.95 21.51
N LYS A 48 -3.54 -2.29 22.50
CA LYS A 48 -3.11 -0.88 22.41
C LYS A 48 -2.14 -0.65 21.25
N HIS A 49 -1.25 -1.60 20.99
CA HIS A 49 -0.29 -1.48 19.89
C HIS A 49 -0.96 -1.54 18.50
N ILE A 50 -2.13 -2.17 18.38
CA ILE A 50 -2.92 -2.14 17.13
C ILE A 50 -3.51 -0.75 16.92
N GLU A 51 -3.99 -0.11 17.99
CA GLU A 51 -4.59 1.23 17.94
C GLU A 51 -3.53 2.29 17.64
N GLU A 52 -2.36 2.20 18.28
CA GLU A 52 -1.20 3.06 18.00
C GLU A 52 -0.71 2.89 16.56
N ALA A 53 -0.61 1.64 16.10
CA ALA A 53 -0.26 1.32 14.73
C ALA A 53 -1.26 1.91 13.72
N GLN A 54 -2.55 1.80 14.00
CA GLN A 54 -3.61 2.36 13.17
C GLN A 54 -3.50 3.89 13.12
N ALA A 55 -3.27 4.54 14.26
CA ALA A 55 -3.12 5.98 14.36
C ALA A 55 -1.91 6.47 13.54
N ALA A 56 -0.75 5.83 13.69
CA ALA A 56 0.47 6.19 12.97
C ALA A 56 0.30 6.06 11.44
N VAL A 57 -0.25 4.94 10.96
CA VAL A 57 -0.49 4.76 9.51
C VAL A 57 -1.52 5.77 9.00
N THR A 58 -2.55 6.07 9.81
CA THR A 58 -3.57 7.06 9.47
C THR A 58 -2.98 8.47 9.35
N GLU A 59 -2.07 8.84 10.26
CA GLU A 59 -1.37 10.13 10.23
C GLU A 59 -0.45 10.24 9.01
N ILE A 60 0.32 9.20 8.70
CA ILE A 60 1.24 9.18 7.56
C ILE A 60 0.48 9.24 6.22
N THR A 61 -0.57 8.44 6.08
CA THR A 61 -1.29 8.29 4.80
C THR A 61 -2.45 9.26 4.63
N GLY A 62 -2.87 9.95 5.70
CA GLY A 62 -4.06 10.79 5.72
C GLY A 62 -5.38 10.03 5.55
N GLN A 63 -5.35 8.69 5.61
CA GLN A 63 -6.51 7.83 5.42
C GLN A 63 -6.62 6.85 6.59
N LYS A 64 -7.84 6.69 7.14
CA LYS A 64 -8.08 5.74 8.23
C LYS A 64 -7.70 4.32 7.81
N ALA A 65 -6.68 3.76 8.47
CA ALA A 65 -6.18 2.43 8.18
C ALA A 65 -7.19 1.32 8.56
N VAL A 66 -7.23 0.26 7.76
CA VAL A 66 -8.11 -0.90 7.97
C VAL A 66 -7.38 -1.95 8.80
N ILE A 67 -8.04 -2.46 9.84
CA ILE A 67 -7.49 -3.52 10.70
C ILE A 67 -7.67 -4.86 10.00
N CYS A 68 -6.55 -5.49 9.61
CA CYS A 68 -6.53 -6.82 9.02
C CYS A 68 -6.52 -7.89 10.11
N ARG A 69 -7.53 -8.75 10.09
CA ARG A 69 -7.70 -9.85 11.03
C ARG A 69 -7.20 -11.19 10.48
N ALA A 70 -6.94 -12.14 11.37
CA ALA A 70 -6.33 -13.41 10.99
C ALA A 70 -7.37 -14.33 10.33
N ARG A 71 -7.08 -14.78 9.09
CA ARG A 71 -7.97 -15.68 8.34
C ARG A 71 -7.90 -17.14 8.79
N LYS A 72 -6.83 -17.55 9.46
CA LYS A 72 -6.58 -18.92 9.91
C LYS A 72 -5.89 -18.90 11.25
N SER A 73 -6.18 -19.91 12.07
CA SER A 73 -5.45 -20.15 13.32
C SER A 73 -4.08 -20.76 13.01
N VAL A 74 -3.02 -20.22 13.62
CA VAL A 74 -1.65 -20.74 13.47
C VAL A 74 -1.01 -20.85 14.84
N ALA A 75 -0.87 -22.09 15.33
CA ALA A 75 -0.40 -22.37 16.69
C ALA A 75 1.02 -21.86 16.96
N GLY A 76 1.93 -21.94 15.98
CA GLY A 76 3.31 -21.45 16.12
C GLY A 76 3.41 -19.94 16.38
N PHE A 77 2.43 -19.17 15.93
CA PHE A 77 2.34 -17.73 16.16
C PHE A 77 1.34 -17.37 17.26
N LYS A 78 0.76 -18.35 17.96
CA LYS A 78 -0.32 -18.15 18.95
C LYS A 78 -1.52 -17.35 18.40
N LEU A 79 -1.76 -17.43 17.08
CA LEU A 79 -2.84 -16.73 16.39
C LEU A 79 -4.09 -17.61 16.32
N ARG A 80 -5.24 -17.00 16.63
CA ARG A 80 -6.57 -17.60 16.42
C ARG A 80 -7.27 -16.90 15.25
N GLU A 81 -8.08 -17.64 14.52
CA GLU A 81 -8.97 -17.09 13.50
C GLU A 81 -9.94 -16.09 14.13
N GLY A 82 -10.05 -14.91 13.52
CA GLY A 82 -10.79 -13.81 14.10
C GLY A 82 -10.33 -12.47 13.59
#